data_AF-A0A3B9Q0F4-F1
#
_entry.id   AF-A0A3B9Q0F4-F1
#
_cell.length_a   1.000
_cell.length_b   1.000
_cell.length_c   1.000
_cell.angle_alpha   90.00
_cell.angle_beta   90.00
_cell.angle_gamma   90.00
#
_symmetry.space_group_name_H-M   'P 1'
#
loop_
_entity.id
_entity.type
_entity.pdbx_description
1 polymer ?
#
loop_
_entity_poly.entity_id
_entity_poly.type
_entity_poly.pdbx_seq_one_letter_code
_entity_poly.pdbx_strand_id
1 'polypeptide(L)' 'MEDNLAEVFTAFAFPLEHRKSSRSTNSLEWINKEIHRRKRVKSVFPNEALCLRLVFVLLMNINGCYTKEEFSR' A
#
# COMPACT_ATOMS: atom_id res chain seq x y z
N MET A 1 -23.00 8.54 -13.93
CA MET A 1 -22.68 8.66 -12.48
C MET A 1 -23.22 7.47 -11.68
N GLU A 2 -24.16 6.69 -12.22
CA GLU A 2 -24.76 5.52 -11.56
C GLU A 2 -23.96 4.21 -11.79
N ASP A 3 -23.00 4.20 -12.71
CA ASP A 3 -22.31 2.98 -13.17
C ASP A 3 -21.42 2.32 -12.11
N ASN A 4 -20.93 3.08 -11.11
CA ASN A 4 -20.06 2.55 -10.06
C ASN A 4 -20.83 2.01 -8.83
N LEU A 5 -22.17 2.09 -8.82
CA LEU A 5 -22.96 1.62 -7.69
C LEU A 5 -22.73 0.13 -7.42
N ALA A 6 -22.65 -0.69 -8.48
CA ALA A 6 -22.37 -2.12 -8.36
C ALA A 6 -21.02 -2.42 -7.68
N GLU A 7 -19.97 -1.66 -8.00
CA GLU A 7 -18.65 -1.80 -7.36
C GLU A 7 -18.70 -1.41 -5.88
N VAL A 8 -19.43 -0.34 -5.53
CA VAL A 8 -19.59 0.10 -4.13
C VAL A 8 -20.38 -0.93 -3.32
N PHE A 9 -21.33 -1.64 -3.92
CA PHE A 9 -22.11 -2.67 -3.24
C PHE A 9 -21.31 -3.93 -2.89
N THR A 10 -20.21 -4.21 -3.59
CA THR A 10 -19.32 -5.35 -3.27
C THR A 10 -18.70 -5.23 -1.88
N ALA A 11 -18.50 -4.01 -1.38
CA ALA A 11 -17.99 -3.78 -0.02
C ALA A 11 -18.94 -4.34 1.07
N PHE A 12 -20.24 -4.48 0.77
CA PHE A 12 -21.20 -5.11 1.68
C PHE A 12 -21.23 -6.64 1.56
N ALA A 13 -20.59 -7.24 0.56
CA ALA A 13 -20.47 -8.70 0.48
C ALA A 13 -19.52 -9.27 1.55
N PHE A 14 -18.63 -8.44 2.12
CA PHE A 14 -17.72 -8.86 3.19
C PHE A 14 -18.44 -9.02 4.54
N PRO A 15 -17.97 -9.92 5.43
CA PRO A 15 -18.46 -10.03 6.80
C PRO A 15 -18.36 -8.70 7.55
N LEU A 16 -19.31 -8.43 8.45
CA LEU A 16 -19.41 -7.16 9.21
C LEU A 16 -18.11 -6.76 9.91
N GLU A 17 -17.33 -7.73 10.36
CA GLU A 17 -16.02 -7.53 11.00
C GLU A 17 -15.00 -6.88 10.05
N HIS A 18 -14.99 -7.29 8.78
CA HIS A 18 -14.05 -6.80 7.77
C HIS A 18 -14.49 -5.46 7.18
N ARG A 19 -15.80 -5.16 7.16
CA ARG A 19 -16.34 -3.90 6.62
C ARG A 19 -15.77 -2.65 7.31
N LYS A 20 -15.48 -2.71 8.63
CA LYS A 20 -14.85 -1.59 9.35
C LYS A 20 -13.42 -1.32 8.87
N SER A 21 -12.66 -2.38 8.59
CA SER A 21 -11.31 -2.26 8.05
C SER A 21 -11.34 -1.80 6.58
N SER A 22 -12.20 -2.39 5.74
CA SER A 22 -12.34 -2.03 4.33
C SER A 22 -12.84 -0.61 4.09
N ARG A 23 -13.66 -0.06 5.01
CA ARG A 23 -14.11 1.34 4.94
C ARG A 23 -13.04 2.35 5.34
N SER A 24 -12.06 1.93 6.15
CA SER A 24 -11.01 2.83 6.65
C SER A 24 -9.85 2.90 5.66
N THR A 25 -9.59 4.10 5.13
CA THR A 25 -8.41 4.37 4.30
C THR A 25 -7.15 4.63 5.12
N ASN A 26 -7.21 4.55 6.46
CA ASN A 26 -6.10 4.90 7.35
C ASN A 26 -4.81 4.15 7.04
N SER A 27 -4.89 2.86 6.70
CA SER A 27 -3.71 2.05 6.32
C SER A 27 -3.08 2.55 5.02
N LEU A 28 -3.89 2.91 4.01
CA LEU A 28 -3.40 3.45 2.74
C LEU A 28 -2.84 4.87 2.91
N GLU A 29 -3.48 5.71 3.71
CA GLU A 29 -3.00 7.05 4.05
C GLU A 29 -1.65 6.99 4.76
N TRP A 30 -1.50 6.09 5.73
CA TRP A 30 -0.24 5.88 6.43
C TRP A 30 0.88 5.43 5.47
N ILE A 31 0.60 4.46 4.60
CA ILE A 31 1.54 3.99 3.57
C ILE A 31 1.96 5.14 2.66
N ASN A 32 0.99 5.89 2.12
CA ASN A 32 1.27 7.02 1.24
C ASN A 32 2.08 8.09 1.95
N LYS A 33 1.75 8.43 3.20
CA LYS A 33 2.50 9.40 4.00
C LYS A 33 3.94 8.96 4.22
N GLU A 34 4.17 7.67 4.48
CA GLU A 34 5.51 7.12 4.69
C GLU A 34 6.34 7.08 3.39
N ILE A 35 5.71 6.75 2.26
CA ILE A 35 6.33 6.87 0.92
C ILE A 35 6.74 8.32 0.65
N HIS A 36 5.86 9.29 0.90
CA HIS A 36 6.15 10.70 0.69
C HIS A 36 7.26 11.21 1.63
N ARG A 37 7.27 10.76 2.88
CA ARG A 37 8.33 11.07 3.85
C ARG A 37 9.70 10.56 3.39
N ARG A 38 9.77 9.33 2.89
CA ARG A 38 11.03 8.72 2.39
C ARG A 38 11.47 9.31 1.05
N LYS A 39 10.52 9.66 0.17
CA LYS A 39 10.79 10.40 -1.07
C LYS A 39 11.33 11.80 -0.80
N ARG A 40 10.89 12.49 0.27
CA ARG A 40 11.41 13.82 0.63
C ARG A 40 12.92 13.81 0.92
N VAL A 41 13.48 12.70 1.37
CA VAL A 41 14.93 12.55 1.64
C VAL A 41 15.73 12.34 0.35
N LYS A 42 15.15 11.72 -0.68
CA LYS A 42 15.75 11.55 -2.01
C LYS A 42 14.92 12.27 -3.06
N SER A 43 15.25 13.54 -3.31
CA SER A 43 14.53 14.43 -4.24
C SER A 43 14.35 13.84 -5.65
N VAL A 44 15.30 13.03 -6.12
CA VAL A 44 15.25 12.37 -7.43
C VAL A 44 15.65 10.90 -7.26
N PHE A 45 14.78 9.97 -7.66
CA PHE A 45 15.17 8.57 -7.83
C PHE A 45 15.86 8.44 -9.19
N PRO A 46 17.10 7.93 -9.25
CA PRO A 46 17.83 7.80 -10.51
C PRO A 46 17.31 6.64 -11.38
N ASN A 47 16.42 5.77 -10.86
CA ASN A 47 15.83 4.65 -11.57
C ASN A 47 14.48 4.26 -10.94
N GLU A 48 13.52 3.84 -11.76
CA GLU A 48 12.23 3.27 -11.33
C GLU A 48 12.41 2.05 -10.42
N ALA A 49 13.44 1.22 -10.66
CA ALA A 49 13.75 0.05 -9.84
C ALA A 49 14.03 0.41 -8.36
N LEU A 50 14.57 1.59 -8.07
CA LEU A 50 14.79 2.05 -6.70
C LEU A 50 13.50 2.48 -6.00
N CYS A 51 12.56 3.05 -6.76
CA CYS A 51 11.23 3.37 -6.26
C CYS A 51 10.48 2.09 -5.87
N LEU A 52 10.52 1.08 -6.75
CA LEU A 52 9.90 -0.23 -6.51
C LEU A 52 10.52 -0.92 -5.28
N ARG A 53 11.85 -0.94 -5.15
CA ARG A 53 12.53 -1.48 -3.96
C ARG A 53 12.08 -0.79 -2.67
N LEU A 54 11.90 0.54 -2.69
CA LEU A 54 11.44 1.29 -1.52
C LEU A 54 10.03 0.88 -1.08
N VAL A 55 9.10 0.82 -2.04
CA VAL A 55 7.72 0.40 -1.78
C VAL A 55 7.68 -1.04 -1.29
N PHE A 56 8.47 -1.93 -1.89
CA PHE A 56 8.54 -3.33 -1.50
C PHE A 56 9.05 -3.50 -0.06
N VAL A 57 10.15 -2.83 0.30
CA VAL A 57 10.68 -2.85 1.68
C VAL A 57 9.65 -2.30 2.67
N LEU A 58 8.89 -1.26 2.30
CA LEU A 58 7.83 -0.73 3.14
C LEU A 58 6.69 -1.73 3.35
N LEU A 59 6.23 -2.39 2.27
CA LEU A 59 5.21 -3.43 2.35
C LEU A 59 5.67 -4.62 3.19
N MET A 60 6.92 -5.05 3.03
CA MET A 60 7.52 -6.11 3.86
C MET A 60 7.54 -5.72 5.33
N ASN A 61 7.90 -4.47 5.65
CA ASN A 61 7.93 -3.98 7.02
C ASN A 61 6.55 -3.99 7.69
N ILE A 62 5.49 -3.67 6.94
CA ILE A 62 4.11 -3.68 7.44
C ILE A 62 3.60 -5.09 7.70
N ASN A 63 3.92 -6.03 6.80
CA ASN A 63 3.42 -7.41 6.88
C ASN A 63 4.22 -8.30 7.84
N GLY A 64 5.34 -7.82 8.41
CA GLY A 64 6.14 -8.55 9.41
C GLY A 64 6.87 -9.80 8.89
N CYS A 65 6.68 -10.19 7.63
CA CYS A 65 7.35 -11.33 7.01
C CYS A 65 8.73 -10.91 6.48
N TYR A 66 9.80 -11.47 7.06
CA TYR A 66 11.17 -11.33 6.56
C TYR A 66 11.58 -12.56 5.73
N THR A 67 11.79 -12.37 4.44
CA THR A 67 12.76 -13.15 3.65
C THR A 67 13.65 -12.16 2.91
N LYS A 68 14.91 -12.07 3.34
CA LYS A 68 15.92 -11.14 2.77
C LYS A 68 16.53 -11.65 1.46
N GLU A 69 16.02 -12.75 0.90
CA GLU A 69 16.76 -13.56 -0.07
C GLU A 69 16.49 -13.24 -1.55
N GLU A 70 15.50 -12.43 -1.91
CA GLU A 70 15.07 -12.35 -3.32
C GLU A 70 15.59 -11.16 -4.15
N PHE A 71 16.39 -10.23 -3.60
CA PHE A 71 16.73 -9.00 -4.35
C PHE A 71 18.21 -8.84 -4.76
N SER A 72 19.04 -9.88 -4.60
CA SER A 72 20.43 -9.85 -5.10
C SER A 72 20.66 -10.73 -6.35
N ARG A 73 19.60 -11.11 -7.07
CA ARG A 73 19.69 -11.63 -8.43
C ARG A 73 19.18 -10.62 -9.43
#